data_AF-A0A3C1ZI04-F1
#
_entry.id   AF-A0A3C1ZI04-F1
#
_cell.length_a   1.000
_cell.length_b   1.000
_cell.length_c   1.000
_cell.angle_alpha   90.00
_cell.angle_beta   90.00
_cell.angle_gamma   90.00
#
_symmetry.space_group_name_H-M   'P 1'
#
loop_
_entity.id
_entity.type
_entity.pdbx_description
1 polymer ?
#
loop_
_entity_poly.entity_id
_entity_poly.type
_entity_poly.pdbx_seq_one_letter_code
_entity_poly.pdbx_strand_id
1 'polypeptide(L)'
;MKPIVMIDSDLFGTSILTLALILLGAIVTLFNPYKQKRRWVRYCASILNTISLILLLSNALVFIPSAIFSAKDLGCLEAVGAILVPICFFFAYRQVRSLTAGIVSFRHQIRSVFQFNIKVIARAVLFFIPVAVAAVIEIRLAGSRYSPPSFTMIWKTVLVAPFIEEFCFRFMLPGLACNEDCMPGDYLLFSMFFLLLHGPSLNLFPFFFSLYLYFVIRKTGNLAVTILFHSFWNFCILAFPYVPLQQSSMQ
;
A
#
# COMPACT_ATOMS: atom_id res chain seq x y z
N MET A 1 -6.56 44.67 -10.84
CA MET A 1 -6.90 43.58 -9.89
C MET A 1 -5.81 42.54 -9.97
N LYS A 2 -5.08 42.28 -8.88
CA LYS A 2 -4.15 41.15 -8.83
C LYS A 2 -4.99 39.87 -8.89
N PRO A 3 -4.69 38.92 -9.78
CA PRO A 3 -5.38 37.63 -9.73
C PRO A 3 -5.15 37.05 -8.34
N ILE A 4 -6.25 36.75 -7.64
CA ILE A 4 -6.21 35.90 -6.47
C ILE A 4 -5.64 34.59 -6.98
N VAL A 5 -4.37 34.33 -6.65
CA VAL A 5 -3.75 33.02 -6.82
C VAL A 5 -4.64 32.08 -6.03
N MET A 6 -5.52 31.34 -6.73
CA MET A 6 -6.19 30.20 -6.13
C MET A 6 -5.07 29.32 -5.60
N ILE A 7 -5.00 29.24 -4.28
CA ILE A 7 -4.19 28.27 -3.55
C ILE A 7 -4.35 26.94 -4.30
N ASP A 8 -3.23 26.38 -4.78
CA ASP A 8 -3.19 25.12 -5.53
C ASP A 8 -4.22 24.13 -4.98
N SER A 9 -5.32 23.94 -5.72
CA SER A 9 -6.49 23.17 -5.28
C SER A 9 -6.11 21.74 -4.89
N ASP A 10 -5.02 21.24 -5.47
CA ASP A 10 -4.52 19.88 -5.30
C ASP A 10 -3.73 19.72 -3.99
N LEU A 11 -2.98 20.74 -3.57
CA LEU A 11 -2.23 20.76 -2.30
C LEU A 11 -3.16 21.02 -1.09
N PHE A 12 -4.20 21.84 -1.28
CA PHE A 12 -5.23 22.04 -0.26
C PHE A 12 -6.10 20.78 -0.10
N GLY A 13 -6.47 20.13 -1.20
CA GLY A 13 -7.22 18.87 -1.20
C GLY A 13 -6.48 17.72 -0.50
N THR A 14 -5.17 17.57 -0.73
CA THR A 14 -4.35 16.56 -0.04
C THR A 14 -4.25 16.82 1.47
N SER A 15 -4.19 18.09 1.89
CA SER A 15 -4.17 18.46 3.31
C SER A 15 -5.51 18.14 4.01
N ILE A 16 -6.65 18.43 3.39
CA ILE A 16 -7.99 18.08 3.90
C ILE A 16 -8.14 16.55 3.99
N LEU A 17 -7.74 15.82 2.96
CA LEU A 17 -7.77 14.35 2.96
C LEU A 17 -6.93 13.80 4.11
N THR A 18 -5.72 14.34 4.31
CA THR A 18 -4.83 13.95 5.42
C THR A 18 -5.48 14.15 6.79
N LEU A 19 -6.13 15.30 7.00
CA LEU A 19 -6.88 15.59 8.23
C LEU A 19 -8.05 14.62 8.45
N ALA A 20 -8.80 14.31 7.39
CA ALA A 20 -9.89 13.33 7.46
C ALA A 20 -9.38 11.92 7.81
N LEU A 21 -8.22 11.52 7.26
CA LEU A 21 -7.57 10.25 7.58
C LEU A 21 -7.07 10.20 9.04
N ILE A 22 -6.53 11.31 9.55
CA ILE A 22 -6.13 11.43 10.96
C ILE A 22 -7.35 11.28 11.87
N LEU A 23 -8.46 11.96 11.56
CA LEU A 23 -9.71 11.86 12.32
C LEU A 23 -10.26 10.42 12.29
N LEU A 24 -10.28 9.78 11.11
CA LEU A 24 -10.64 8.38 10.97
C LEU A 24 -9.75 7.49 11.84
N GLY A 25 -8.43 7.72 11.80
CA GLY A 25 -7.45 7.02 12.60
C GLY A 25 -7.72 7.14 14.10
N ALA A 26 -8.02 8.35 14.57
CA ALA A 26 -8.38 8.62 15.96
C ALA A 26 -9.64 7.88 16.37
N ILE A 27 -10.72 7.95 15.58
CA ILE A 27 -11.99 7.26 15.83
C ILE A 27 -11.75 5.75 15.91
N VAL A 28 -11.05 5.19 14.92
CA VAL A 28 -10.82 3.74 14.82
C VAL A 28 -9.97 3.22 15.99
N THR A 29 -9.05 4.01 16.54
CA THR A 29 -8.31 3.61 17.76
C THR A 29 -9.18 3.42 19.00
N LEU A 30 -10.40 3.98 19.02
CA LEU A 30 -11.37 3.74 20.09
C LEU A 30 -12.00 2.34 19.99
N PHE A 31 -12.01 1.74 18.78
CA PHE A 31 -12.63 0.46 18.48
C PHE A 31 -11.57 -0.64 18.28
N ASN A 32 -11.01 -1.13 19.39
CA ASN A 32 -10.07 -2.25 19.35
C ASN A 32 -10.80 -3.55 18.93
N PRO A 33 -10.45 -4.20 17.80
CA PRO A 33 -11.11 -5.41 17.31
C PRO A 33 -11.09 -6.56 18.34
N TYR A 34 -10.00 -6.70 19.09
CA TYR A 34 -9.84 -7.79 20.06
C TYR A 34 -10.73 -7.65 21.30
N LYS A 35 -11.23 -6.44 21.58
CA LYS A 35 -12.20 -6.22 22.67
C LYS A 35 -13.63 -6.58 22.25
N GLN A 36 -13.88 -6.87 20.97
CA GLN A 36 -15.22 -7.14 20.46
C GLN A 36 -15.64 -8.59 20.70
N LYS A 37 -16.71 -8.79 21.47
CA LYS A 37 -17.27 -10.12 21.79
C LYS A 37 -18.00 -10.75 20.60
N ARG A 38 -18.69 -9.94 19.77
CA ARG A 38 -19.43 -10.42 18.60
C ARG A 38 -18.50 -10.59 17.40
N ARG A 39 -18.51 -11.79 16.78
CA ARG A 39 -17.62 -12.14 15.65
C ARG A 39 -17.75 -11.16 14.47
N TRP A 40 -18.98 -10.84 14.05
CA TRP A 40 -19.19 -9.92 12.93
C TRP A 40 -18.73 -8.48 13.23
N VAL A 41 -18.91 -8.00 14.48
CA VAL A 41 -18.43 -6.68 14.91
C VAL A 41 -16.90 -6.62 14.86
N ARG A 42 -16.24 -7.69 15.34
CA ARG A 42 -14.79 -7.84 15.23
C ARG A 42 -14.35 -7.80 13.77
N TYR A 43 -15.05 -8.51 12.90
CA TYR A 43 -14.75 -8.58 11.48
C TYR A 43 -14.79 -7.18 10.82
N CYS A 44 -15.87 -6.44 11.02
CA CYS A 44 -16.01 -5.06 10.53
C CYS A 44 -14.95 -4.13 11.13
N ALA A 45 -14.71 -4.20 12.45
CA ALA A 45 -13.68 -3.40 13.11
C ALA A 45 -12.27 -3.71 12.59
N SER A 46 -12.00 -4.97 12.23
CA SER A 46 -10.71 -5.41 11.68
C SER A 46 -10.47 -4.83 10.28
N ILE A 47 -11.49 -4.83 9.42
CA ILE A 47 -11.44 -4.21 8.09
C ILE A 47 -11.21 -2.70 8.22
N LEU A 48 -11.98 -2.02 9.08
CA LEU A 48 -11.83 -0.57 9.30
C LEU A 48 -10.45 -0.20 9.85
N ASN A 49 -9.92 -0.96 10.81
CA ASN A 49 -8.55 -0.78 11.31
C ASN A 49 -7.52 -0.98 10.19
N THR A 50 -7.69 -2.01 9.37
CA THR A 50 -6.76 -2.31 8.28
C THR A 50 -6.75 -1.21 7.23
N ILE A 51 -7.93 -0.79 6.76
CA ILE A 51 -8.08 0.28 5.77
C ILE A 51 -7.53 1.60 6.32
N SER A 52 -7.89 1.96 7.56
CA SER A 52 -7.37 3.17 8.19
C SER A 52 -5.85 3.17 8.29
N LEU A 53 -5.25 2.04 8.68
CA LEU A 53 -3.80 1.92 8.77
C LEU A 53 -3.11 2.06 7.41
N ILE A 54 -3.65 1.42 6.37
CA ILE A 54 -3.14 1.55 4.99
C ILE A 54 -3.16 3.01 4.56
N LEU A 55 -4.30 3.69 4.73
CA LEU A 55 -4.44 5.08 4.29
C LEU A 55 -3.51 6.02 5.08
N LEU A 56 -3.36 5.83 6.39
CA LEU A 56 -2.44 6.62 7.21
C LEU A 56 -0.97 6.42 6.80
N LEU A 57 -0.54 5.17 6.63
CA LEU A 57 0.85 4.85 6.27
C LEU A 57 1.17 5.25 4.83
N SER A 58 0.28 4.97 3.89
CA SER A 58 0.45 5.35 2.49
C SER A 58 0.53 6.86 2.35
N ASN A 59 -0.26 7.62 3.12
CA ASN A 59 -0.15 9.06 3.11
C ASN A 59 1.19 9.52 3.73
N ALA A 60 1.55 9.01 4.91
CA ALA A 60 2.77 9.41 5.61
C ALA A 60 4.07 9.10 4.82
N LEU A 61 4.18 7.90 4.23
CA LEU A 61 5.40 7.43 3.56
C LEU A 61 5.56 7.97 2.13
N VAL A 62 4.50 8.51 1.54
CA VAL A 62 4.54 9.19 0.23
C VAL A 62 5.10 10.61 0.34
N PHE A 63 4.91 11.29 1.46
CA PHE A 63 5.40 12.66 1.67
C PHE A 63 6.91 12.75 1.97
N ILE A 64 7.57 11.64 2.35
CA ILE A 64 8.98 11.65 2.77
C ILE A 64 9.93 12.06 1.63
N PRO A 65 9.87 11.49 0.41
CA PRO A 65 10.75 11.91 -0.67
C PRO A 65 10.45 13.33 -1.16
N SER A 66 9.18 13.73 -1.25
CA SER A 66 8.81 15.08 -1.70
C SER A 66 9.35 16.16 -0.75
N ALA A 67 9.26 15.93 0.56
CA ALA A 67 9.77 16.89 1.55
C ALA A 67 11.31 16.95 1.60
N ILE A 68 12.01 15.82 1.38
CA ILE A 68 13.48 15.77 1.43
C ILE A 68 14.11 16.34 0.15
N PHE A 69 13.52 16.07 -1.02
CA PHE A 69 14.13 16.43 -2.31
C PHE A 69 13.62 17.77 -2.90
N SER A 70 12.52 18.34 -2.40
CA SER A 70 11.97 19.65 -2.83
C SER A 70 12.44 20.83 -1.97
N ALA A 71 13.43 20.63 -1.09
CA ALA A 71 13.84 21.55 -0.01
C ALA A 71 14.31 22.97 -0.42
N LYS A 72 14.20 23.36 -1.69
CA LYS A 72 14.58 24.70 -2.16
C LYS A 72 13.48 25.75 -2.01
N ASP A 73 12.20 25.37 -1.94
CA ASP A 73 11.09 26.31 -1.75
C ASP A 73 9.99 25.71 -0.85
N LEU A 74 10.27 25.58 0.46
CA LEU A 74 9.24 25.13 1.42
C LEU A 74 8.15 26.21 1.56
N GLY A 75 7.11 26.12 0.72
CA GLY A 75 5.89 26.88 0.90
C GLY A 75 5.16 26.49 2.20
N CYS A 76 4.27 27.37 2.68
CA CYS A 76 3.49 27.17 3.91
C CYS A 76 2.68 25.84 3.92
N LEU A 77 2.30 25.33 2.75
CA LEU A 77 1.56 24.08 2.58
C LEU A 77 2.42 22.81 2.74
N GLU A 78 3.68 22.84 2.30
CA GLU A 78 4.61 21.73 2.54
C GLU A 78 5.01 21.63 4.02
N ALA A 79 5.08 22.77 4.72
CA ALA A 79 5.26 22.83 6.16
C ALA A 79 4.07 22.20 6.93
N VAL A 80 2.83 22.38 6.44
CA VAL A 80 1.65 21.68 6.99
C VAL A 80 1.77 20.17 6.78
N GLY A 81 2.17 19.72 5.58
CA GLY A 81 2.45 18.30 5.32
C GLY A 81 3.52 17.72 6.28
N ALA A 82 4.60 18.45 6.53
CA ALA A 82 5.66 18.05 7.45
C ALA A 82 5.19 17.90 8.92
N ILE A 83 4.14 18.62 9.33
CA ILE A 83 3.51 18.46 10.66
C ILE A 83 2.52 17.30 10.67
N LEU A 84 1.74 17.12 9.61
CA LEU A 84 0.72 16.08 9.52
C LEU A 84 1.31 14.67 9.40
N VAL A 85 2.47 14.51 8.75
CA VAL A 85 3.16 13.21 8.60
C VAL A 85 3.51 12.55 9.95
N PRO A 86 4.17 13.23 10.90
CA PRO A 86 4.37 12.72 12.26
C PRO A 86 3.07 12.32 12.96
N ILE A 87 1.98 13.07 12.74
CA ILE A 87 0.67 12.77 13.34
C ILE A 87 0.10 11.48 12.73
N CYS A 88 0.19 11.29 11.41
CA CYS A 88 -0.17 10.04 10.76
C CYS A 88 0.63 8.85 11.32
N PHE A 89 1.95 9.01 11.47
CA PHE A 89 2.79 7.97 12.10
C PHE A 89 2.40 7.69 13.55
N PHE A 90 2.08 8.72 14.33
CA PHE A 90 1.63 8.56 15.71
C PHE A 90 0.35 7.72 15.79
N PHE A 91 -0.65 8.01 14.96
CA PHE A 91 -1.89 7.24 14.94
C PHE A 91 -1.70 5.83 14.39
N ALA A 92 -0.91 5.65 13.33
CA ALA A 92 -0.57 4.34 12.80
C ALA A 92 0.16 3.48 13.86
N TYR A 93 1.15 4.06 14.54
CA TYR A 93 1.86 3.42 15.65
C TYR A 93 0.91 3.08 16.80
N ARG A 94 0.02 3.99 17.18
CA ARG A 94 -0.97 3.76 18.25
C ARG A 94 -1.92 2.63 17.89
N GLN A 95 -2.40 2.54 16.65
CA GLN A 95 -3.20 1.42 16.16
C GLN A 95 -2.41 0.12 16.30
N VAL A 96 -1.22 0.00 15.70
CA VAL A 96 -0.39 -1.21 15.77
C VAL A 96 -0.05 -1.58 17.22
N ARG A 97 0.27 -0.60 18.07
CA ARG A 97 0.55 -0.82 19.51
C ARG A 97 -0.70 -1.33 20.24
N SER A 98 -1.86 -0.75 20.00
CA SER A 98 -3.12 -1.19 20.62
C SER A 98 -3.49 -2.64 20.25
N LEU A 99 -3.09 -3.08 19.05
CA LEU A 99 -3.29 -4.45 18.55
C LEU A 99 -2.25 -5.44 19.12
N THR A 100 -1.00 -4.99 19.28
CA THR A 100 0.13 -5.82 19.77
C THR A 100 0.26 -5.89 21.29
N ALA A 101 -0.37 -4.97 22.04
CA ALA A 101 -0.26 -4.90 23.50
C ALA A 101 -1.06 -5.99 24.25
N GLY A 102 -1.98 -6.68 23.57
CA GLY A 102 -2.83 -7.71 24.19
C GLY A 102 -2.53 -9.15 23.77
N ILE A 103 -1.62 -9.39 22.81
CA ILE A 103 -1.51 -10.70 22.15
C ILE A 103 -0.05 -11.08 21.90
N VAL A 104 0.45 -11.97 22.75
CA VAL A 104 1.79 -12.55 22.65
C VAL A 104 1.99 -13.29 21.32
N SER A 105 0.94 -13.95 20.82
CA SER A 105 0.94 -14.64 19.52
C SER A 105 1.25 -13.69 18.36
N PHE A 106 0.66 -12.49 18.34
CA PHE A 106 0.84 -11.52 17.24
C PHE A 106 2.30 -11.04 17.13
N ARG A 107 2.99 -10.84 18.27
CA ARG A 107 4.43 -10.49 18.26
C ARG A 107 5.31 -11.61 17.72
N HIS A 108 5.01 -12.86 18.08
CA HIS A 108 5.72 -14.03 17.52
C HIS A 108 5.43 -14.21 16.04
N GLN A 109 4.18 -14.00 15.62
CA GLN A 109 3.75 -14.05 14.24
C GLN A 109 4.43 -12.98 13.37
N ILE A 110 4.62 -11.74 13.86
CA ILE A 110 5.39 -10.72 13.12
C ILE A 110 6.81 -11.23 12.87
N ARG A 111 7.47 -11.77 13.91
CA ARG A 111 8.85 -12.27 13.78
C ARG A 111 8.96 -13.47 12.83
N SER A 112 8.00 -14.39 12.84
CA SER A 112 8.02 -15.56 11.96
C SER A 112 7.77 -15.19 10.50
N VAL A 113 6.92 -14.19 10.27
CA VAL A 113 6.50 -13.78 8.93
C VAL A 113 7.55 -12.91 8.21
N PHE A 114 8.44 -12.25 8.96
CA PHE A 114 9.63 -11.57 8.45
C PHE A 114 10.91 -12.43 8.47
N GLN A 115 10.82 -13.75 8.61
CA GLN A 115 12.01 -14.59 8.45
C GLN A 115 12.43 -14.61 6.97
N PHE A 116 13.45 -13.82 6.65
CA PHE A 116 14.07 -13.78 5.32
C PHE A 116 14.83 -15.08 5.05
N ASN A 117 14.13 -16.10 4.53
CA ASN A 117 14.78 -17.29 4.02
C ASN A 117 15.41 -16.94 2.66
N ILE A 118 16.71 -16.66 2.67
CA ILE A 118 17.44 -16.23 1.48
C ILE A 118 17.32 -17.19 0.31
N LYS A 119 17.14 -18.50 0.56
CA LYS A 119 16.93 -19.50 -0.51
C LYS A 119 15.57 -19.34 -1.18
N VAL A 120 14.53 -19.05 -0.40
CA VAL A 120 13.17 -18.81 -0.93
C VAL A 120 13.12 -17.49 -1.70
N ILE A 121 13.77 -16.45 -1.16
CA ILE A 121 13.88 -15.14 -1.81
C ILE A 121 14.67 -15.25 -3.12
N ALA A 122 15.82 -15.94 -3.10
CA ALA A 122 16.62 -16.15 -4.31
C ALA A 122 15.81 -16.87 -5.40
N ARG A 123 15.02 -17.90 -5.05
CA ARG A 123 14.13 -18.57 -6.00
C ARG A 123 13.04 -17.65 -6.55
N ALA A 124 12.45 -16.81 -5.71
CA ALA A 124 11.47 -15.81 -6.14
C ALA A 124 12.11 -14.80 -7.10
N VAL A 125 13.30 -14.28 -6.78
CA VAL A 125 14.05 -13.37 -7.67
C VAL A 125 14.40 -14.05 -9.00
N LEU A 126 14.89 -15.29 -8.97
CA LEU A 126 15.22 -16.05 -10.19
C LEU A 126 13.99 -16.26 -11.10
N PHE A 127 12.82 -16.53 -10.51
CA PHE A 127 11.56 -16.64 -11.26
C PHE A 127 11.23 -15.36 -12.05
N PHE A 128 11.65 -14.20 -11.55
CA PHE A 128 11.37 -12.90 -12.17
C PHE A 128 12.38 -12.48 -13.23
N ILE A 129 13.54 -13.14 -13.33
CA ILE A 129 14.59 -12.78 -14.31
C ILE A 129 14.07 -12.78 -15.75
N PRO A 130 13.35 -13.81 -16.25
CA PRO A 130 12.88 -13.81 -17.64
C PRO A 130 11.95 -12.63 -17.95
N VAL A 131 11.08 -12.26 -17.00
CA VAL A 131 10.15 -11.13 -17.15
C VAL A 131 10.90 -9.79 -17.10
N ALA A 132 11.89 -9.65 -16.20
CA ALA A 132 12.74 -8.47 -16.15
C ALA A 132 13.60 -8.30 -17.42
N VAL A 133 14.13 -9.40 -17.96
CA VAL A 133 14.88 -9.40 -19.23
C VAL A 133 13.97 -9.00 -20.39
N ALA A 134 12.75 -9.54 -20.47
CA ALA A 134 11.76 -9.11 -21.45
C ALA A 134 11.45 -7.61 -21.34
N ALA A 135 11.37 -7.08 -20.11
CA ALA A 135 11.16 -5.65 -19.86
C ALA A 135 12.30 -4.78 -20.37
N VAL A 136 13.54 -5.16 -20.09
CA VAL A 136 14.72 -4.44 -20.57
C VAL A 136 14.80 -4.47 -22.09
N ILE A 137 14.48 -5.62 -22.71
CA ILE A 137 14.44 -5.76 -24.17
C ILE A 137 13.36 -4.84 -24.75
N GLU A 138 12.15 -4.85 -24.20
CA GLU A 138 11.06 -3.99 -24.69
C GLU A 138 11.38 -2.51 -24.52
N ILE A 139 11.90 -2.06 -23.36
CA ILE A 139 12.34 -0.67 -23.15
C ILE A 139 13.39 -0.26 -24.18
N ARG A 140 14.34 -1.15 -24.49
CA ARG A 140 15.38 -0.90 -25.51
C ARG A 140 14.81 -0.85 -26.92
N LEU A 141 13.83 -1.69 -27.24
CA LEU A 141 13.20 -1.78 -28.57
C LEU A 141 12.17 -0.68 -28.81
N ALA A 142 11.47 -0.24 -27.77
CA ALA A 142 10.42 0.75 -27.84
C ALA A 142 10.93 2.18 -28.14
N GLY A 143 12.23 2.42 -27.92
CA GLY A 143 12.86 3.72 -28.20
C GLY A 143 12.19 4.88 -27.46
N SER A 144 12.48 6.11 -27.88
CA SER A 144 12.10 7.41 -27.28
C SER A 144 10.59 7.67 -27.07
N ARG A 145 9.72 6.67 -27.22
CA ARG A 145 8.26 6.78 -27.05
C ARG A 145 7.80 6.72 -25.59
N TYR A 146 8.71 6.46 -24.65
CA TYR A 146 8.36 6.31 -23.24
C TYR A 146 9.23 7.17 -22.33
N SER A 147 8.57 8.01 -21.53
CA SER A 147 9.22 8.68 -20.41
C SER A 147 9.39 7.68 -19.26
N PRO A 148 10.59 7.52 -18.71
CA PRO A 148 10.78 6.63 -17.57
C PRO A 148 9.94 7.09 -16.37
N PRO A 149 9.41 6.17 -15.55
CA PRO A 149 8.65 6.52 -14.37
C PRO A 149 9.52 7.34 -13.40
N SER A 150 8.92 8.35 -12.75
CA SER A 150 9.63 9.20 -11.81
C SER A 150 10.08 8.41 -10.57
N PHE A 151 11.15 8.85 -9.92
CA PHE A 151 11.62 8.24 -8.67
C PHE A 151 10.51 8.14 -7.61
N THR A 152 9.71 9.20 -7.45
CA THR A 152 8.56 9.22 -6.52
C THR A 152 7.53 8.15 -6.87
N MET A 153 7.27 7.91 -8.16
CA MET A 153 6.34 6.88 -8.61
C MET A 153 6.86 5.47 -8.30
N ILE A 154 8.16 5.22 -8.54
CA ILE A 154 8.81 3.96 -8.19
C ILE A 154 8.79 3.75 -6.67
N TRP A 155 9.23 4.75 -5.89
CA TRP A 155 9.24 4.69 -4.43
C TRP A 155 7.85 4.34 -3.86
N LYS A 156 6.82 5.06 -4.29
CA LYS A 156 5.45 4.87 -3.82
C LYS A 156 4.89 3.51 -4.24
N THR A 157 4.97 3.19 -5.53
CA THR A 157 4.18 2.10 -6.13
C THR A 157 4.91 0.76 -6.09
N VAL A 158 6.24 0.76 -6.19
CA VAL A 158 7.05 -0.47 -6.24
C VAL A 158 7.54 -0.87 -4.85
N LEU A 159 7.85 0.10 -3.98
CA LEU A 159 8.48 -0.20 -2.69
C LEU A 159 7.49 -0.06 -1.51
N VAL A 160 6.92 1.13 -1.34
CA VAL A 160 6.13 1.47 -0.15
C VAL A 160 4.76 0.81 -0.14
N ALA A 161 3.97 0.95 -1.21
CA ALA A 161 2.61 0.42 -1.26
C ALA A 161 2.57 -1.12 -1.10
N PRO A 162 3.38 -1.91 -1.83
CA PRO A 162 3.43 -3.36 -1.62
C PRO A 162 3.76 -3.76 -0.19
N PHE A 163 4.71 -3.07 0.46
CA PHE A 163 5.04 -3.35 1.85
C PHE A 163 3.83 -3.15 2.78
N ILE A 164 3.20 -1.97 2.70
CA ILE A 164 2.04 -1.64 3.55
C ILE A 164 0.88 -2.58 3.27
N GLU A 165 0.53 -2.76 2.00
CA GLU A 165 -0.64 -3.52 1.57
C GLU A 165 -0.51 -4.99 1.90
N GLU A 166 0.65 -5.61 1.63
CA GLU A 166 0.86 -7.00 1.97
C GLU A 166 0.88 -7.22 3.48
N PHE A 167 1.53 -6.34 4.24
CA PHE A 167 1.50 -6.42 5.70
C PHE A 167 0.07 -6.29 6.25
N CYS A 168 -0.72 -5.36 5.72
CA CYS A 168 -2.07 -5.12 6.20
C CYS A 168 -3.05 -6.22 5.78
N PHE A 169 -3.07 -6.61 4.51
CA PHE A 169 -4.02 -7.60 4.01
C PHE A 169 -3.58 -9.04 4.28
N ARG A 170 -2.30 -9.39 4.16
CA ARG A 170 -1.88 -10.81 4.24
C ARG A 170 -1.51 -11.26 5.64
N PHE A 171 -1.15 -10.31 6.50
CA PHE A 171 -0.77 -10.59 7.86
C PHE A 171 -1.79 -10.05 8.87
N MET A 172 -1.99 -8.74 8.90
CA MET A 172 -2.77 -8.11 9.97
C MET A 172 -4.26 -8.47 9.90
N LEU A 173 -4.91 -8.26 8.75
CA LEU A 173 -6.35 -8.45 8.60
C LEU A 173 -6.83 -9.88 8.92
N PRO A 174 -6.22 -10.95 8.39
CA PRO A 174 -6.52 -12.33 8.80
C PRO A 174 -6.37 -12.58 10.30
N GLY A 175 -5.28 -12.08 10.90
CA GLY A 175 -5.03 -12.23 12.33
C GLY A 175 -6.07 -11.52 13.20
N LEU A 176 -6.56 -10.36 12.76
CA LEU A 176 -7.59 -9.58 13.46
C LEU A 176 -8.99 -10.18 13.29
N ALA A 177 -9.32 -10.62 12.07
CA ALA A 177 -10.69 -10.98 11.70
C ALA A 177 -11.03 -12.45 11.98
N CYS A 178 -10.08 -13.37 11.83
CA CYS A 178 -10.35 -14.81 11.78
C CYS A 178 -10.01 -15.60 13.05
N ASN A 179 -9.17 -15.07 13.97
CA ASN A 179 -8.79 -15.65 15.28
C ASN A 179 -8.14 -17.06 15.30
N GLU A 180 -8.74 -18.05 14.64
CA GLU A 180 -8.34 -19.47 14.70
C GLU A 180 -8.00 -20.04 13.32
N ASP A 181 -8.65 -19.59 12.24
CA ASP A 181 -8.18 -19.72 10.85
C ASP A 181 -9.18 -19.04 9.90
N CYS A 182 -8.71 -18.49 8.77
CA CYS A 182 -9.61 -17.91 7.78
C CYS A 182 -10.22 -18.99 6.86
N MET A 183 -11.51 -18.88 6.61
CA MET A 183 -12.23 -19.67 5.63
C MET A 183 -11.95 -19.16 4.21
N PRO A 184 -12.11 -19.99 3.16
CA PRO A 184 -11.94 -19.54 1.78
C PRO A 184 -12.75 -18.29 1.41
N GLY A 185 -13.96 -18.15 1.97
CA GLY A 185 -14.82 -16.98 1.77
C GLY A 185 -14.26 -15.68 2.33
N ASP A 186 -13.42 -15.75 3.38
CA ASP A 186 -12.80 -14.57 3.97
C ASP A 186 -11.80 -13.94 3.00
N TYR A 187 -11.02 -14.77 2.28
CA TYR A 187 -10.07 -14.29 1.27
C TYR A 187 -10.76 -13.63 0.08
N LEU A 188 -11.93 -14.13 -0.33
CA LEU A 188 -12.77 -13.48 -1.36
C LEU A 188 -13.17 -12.09 -0.89
N LEU A 189 -13.71 -11.97 0.33
CA LEU A 189 -14.15 -10.70 0.88
C LEU A 189 -13.00 -9.71 1.06
N PHE A 190 -11.86 -10.14 1.58
CA PHE A 190 -10.68 -9.29 1.71
C PHE A 190 -10.16 -8.83 0.35
N SER A 191 -10.23 -9.68 -0.68
CA SER A 191 -9.84 -9.32 -2.05
C SER A 191 -10.80 -8.31 -2.67
N MET A 192 -12.09 -8.32 -2.30
CA MET A 192 -13.04 -7.26 -2.69
C MET A 192 -12.66 -5.92 -2.07
N PHE A 193 -12.32 -5.87 -0.78
CA PHE A 193 -11.86 -4.64 -0.14
C PHE A 193 -10.54 -4.13 -0.73
N PHE A 194 -9.63 -5.05 -1.10
CA PHE A 194 -8.41 -4.70 -1.82
C PHE A 194 -8.73 -4.02 -3.16
N LEU A 195 -9.65 -4.57 -3.96
CA LEU A 195 -10.12 -3.97 -5.21
C LEU A 195 -10.71 -2.57 -4.98
N LEU A 196 -11.57 -2.40 -3.96
CA LEU A 196 -12.20 -1.12 -3.66
C LEU A 196 -11.18 -0.01 -3.32
N LEU A 197 -10.02 -0.35 -2.74
CA LEU A 197 -8.95 0.61 -2.48
C LEU A 197 -8.23 1.09 -3.75
N HIS A 198 -8.33 0.34 -4.85
CA HIS A 198 -7.72 0.71 -6.14
C HIS A 198 -8.64 1.64 -6.97
N GLY A 199 -9.75 2.10 -6.39
CA GLY A 199 -10.68 3.04 -7.00
C GLY A 199 -11.54 2.42 -8.10
N PRO A 200 -12.18 3.24 -8.96
CA PRO A 200 -12.99 2.76 -10.08
C PRO A 200 -12.09 2.24 -11.23
N SER A 201 -11.22 1.27 -10.95
CA SER A 201 -10.55 0.55 -12.02
C SER A 201 -11.58 -0.30 -12.76
N LEU A 202 -11.75 -0.08 -14.06
CA LEU A 202 -12.67 -0.88 -14.90
C LEU A 202 -12.26 -2.36 -15.03
N ASN A 203 -11.12 -2.76 -14.45
CA ASN A 203 -10.63 -4.13 -14.48
C ASN A 203 -10.72 -4.79 -13.10
N LEU A 204 -11.03 -6.09 -13.10
CA LEU A 204 -11.05 -6.94 -11.90
C LEU A 204 -9.65 -7.43 -11.51
N PHE A 205 -8.59 -6.88 -12.12
CA PHE A 205 -7.24 -7.38 -11.94
C PHE A 205 -6.77 -7.29 -10.47
N PRO A 206 -6.94 -6.16 -9.74
CA PRO A 206 -6.55 -6.08 -8.33
C PRO A 206 -7.20 -7.16 -7.46
N PHE A 207 -8.44 -7.55 -7.77
CA PHE A 207 -9.14 -8.63 -7.06
C PHE A 207 -8.45 -9.99 -7.28
N PHE A 208 -8.21 -10.38 -8.54
CA PHE A 208 -7.57 -11.67 -8.84
C PHE A 208 -6.11 -11.72 -8.37
N PHE A 209 -5.40 -10.61 -8.52
CA PHE A 209 -4.04 -10.49 -8.01
C PHE A 209 -4.01 -10.63 -6.49
N SER A 210 -4.97 -10.02 -5.80
CA SER A 210 -5.09 -10.14 -4.35
C SER A 210 -5.32 -11.58 -3.89
N LEU A 211 -6.20 -12.32 -4.58
CA LEU A 211 -6.43 -13.75 -4.34
C LEU A 211 -5.17 -14.58 -4.58
N TYR A 212 -4.45 -14.31 -5.66
CA TYR A 212 -3.19 -14.98 -5.96
C TYR A 212 -2.15 -14.76 -4.84
N LEU A 213 -2.04 -13.55 -4.30
CA LEU A 213 -1.12 -13.27 -3.19
C LEU A 213 -1.54 -14.00 -1.88
N TYR A 214 -2.84 -14.17 -1.63
CA TYR A 214 -3.32 -15.04 -0.54
C TYR A 214 -2.94 -16.51 -0.73
N PHE A 215 -2.95 -17.00 -1.98
CA PHE A 215 -2.46 -18.33 -2.29
C PHE A 215 -0.93 -18.43 -2.04
N VAL A 216 -0.16 -17.42 -2.48
CA VAL A 216 1.30 -17.39 -2.30
C VAL A 216 1.67 -17.41 -0.81
N ILE A 217 1.12 -16.51 0.02
CA ILE A 217 1.46 -16.46 1.46
C ILE A 217 1.10 -17.76 2.17
N ARG A 218 0.01 -18.43 1.78
CA ARG A 218 -0.37 -19.72 2.35
C ARG A 218 0.54 -20.86 1.93
N LYS A 219 1.13 -20.79 0.73
CA LYS A 219 2.07 -21.81 0.25
C LYS A 219 3.48 -21.60 0.79
N THR A 220 3.90 -20.35 0.99
CA THR A 220 5.28 -20.02 1.39
C THR A 220 5.42 -19.74 2.88
N GLY A 221 4.35 -19.35 3.56
CA GLY A 221 4.37 -18.86 4.94
C GLY A 221 5.20 -17.58 5.12
N ASN A 222 5.54 -16.89 4.03
CA ASN A 222 6.55 -15.82 4.04
C ASN A 222 6.04 -14.53 3.35
N LEU A 223 5.89 -13.46 4.13
CA LEU A 223 5.40 -12.17 3.66
C LEU A 223 6.41 -11.44 2.79
N ALA A 224 7.70 -11.65 3.00
CA ALA A 224 8.72 -11.07 2.11
C ALA A 224 8.52 -11.56 0.67
N VAL A 225 8.05 -12.80 0.49
CA VAL A 225 7.76 -13.33 -0.86
C VAL A 225 6.57 -12.60 -1.48
N THR A 226 5.46 -12.40 -0.76
CA THR A 226 4.32 -11.66 -1.35
C THR A 226 4.66 -10.20 -1.62
N ILE A 227 5.42 -9.56 -0.73
CA ILE A 227 5.93 -8.19 -0.97
C ILE A 227 6.76 -8.16 -2.25
N LEU A 228 7.71 -9.08 -2.43
CA LEU A 228 8.54 -9.14 -3.64
C LEU A 228 7.70 -9.38 -4.90
N PHE A 229 6.73 -10.29 -4.84
CA PHE A 229 5.81 -10.55 -5.97
C PHE A 229 5.00 -9.32 -6.34
N HIS A 230 4.46 -8.62 -5.34
CA HIS A 230 3.68 -7.40 -5.54
C HIS A 230 4.56 -6.25 -6.06
N SER A 231 5.71 -6.00 -5.43
CA SER A 231 6.71 -5.03 -5.92
C SER A 231 7.11 -5.30 -7.37
N PHE A 232 7.41 -6.56 -7.70
CA PHE A 232 7.81 -6.93 -9.04
C PHE A 232 6.69 -6.71 -10.07
N TRP A 233 5.46 -7.08 -9.72
CA TRP A 233 4.30 -6.83 -10.57
C TRP A 233 4.09 -5.33 -10.84
N ASN A 234 4.16 -4.51 -9.80
CA ASN A 234 4.03 -3.06 -9.94
C ASN A 234 5.18 -2.47 -10.78
N PHE A 235 6.40 -2.99 -10.61
CA PHE A 235 7.53 -2.62 -11.47
C PHE A 235 7.24 -2.96 -12.95
N CYS A 236 6.71 -4.15 -13.23
CA CYS A 236 6.34 -4.54 -14.59
C CYS A 236 5.28 -3.59 -15.17
N ILE A 237 4.18 -3.33 -14.45
CA ILE A 237 3.15 -2.39 -14.95
C ILE A 237 3.74 -1.02 -15.29
N LEU A 238 4.67 -0.51 -14.46
CA LEU A 238 5.30 0.79 -14.72
C LEU A 238 6.33 0.74 -15.84
N ALA A 239 7.01 -0.38 -16.04
CA ALA A 239 7.98 -0.59 -17.11
C ALA A 239 7.32 -0.87 -18.47
N PHE A 240 6.10 -1.42 -18.46
CA PHE A 240 5.30 -1.81 -19.63
C PHE A 240 3.99 -1.02 -19.69
N PRO A 241 4.00 0.28 -20.06
CA PRO A 241 2.77 1.01 -20.32
C PRO A 241 2.00 0.38 -21.50
N TYR A 242 0.83 -0.19 -21.19
CA TYR A 242 -0.07 -0.89 -22.13
C TYR A 242 -0.72 0.01 -23.20
N VAL A 243 -0.42 1.31 -23.22
CA VAL A 243 -0.99 2.25 -24.19
C VAL A 243 0.15 3.07 -24.80
N PRO A 244 0.37 3.03 -26.12
CA PRO A 244 1.27 3.98 -26.76
C PRO A 244 0.74 5.37 -26.44
N LEU A 245 1.62 6.27 -25.96
CA LEU A 245 1.31 7.70 -25.89
C LEU A 245 0.67 8.07 -27.22
N GLN A 246 -0.63 8.35 -27.19
CA GLN A 246 -1.37 8.80 -28.35
C GLN A 246 -0.62 10.03 -28.81
N GLN A 247 0.09 9.91 -29.95
CA GLN A 247 0.67 11.07 -30.60
C GLN A 247 -0.48 12.04 -30.74
N SER A 248 -0.38 13.18 -30.05
CA SER A 248 -1.21 14.33 -30.32
C SER A 248 -1.11 14.56 -31.82
N SER A 249 -2.15 14.14 -32.54
CA SER A 249 -2.31 14.49 -33.93
C SER A 249 -2.40 16.01 -33.95
N MET A 250 -1.33 16.64 -34.40
CA MET A 250 -1.38 17.98 -34.96
C MET A 250 -2.52 17.97 -35.99
N GLN A 251 -3.61 18.64 -35.66
CA GLN A 251 -4.50 19.33 -36.60
C GLN A 251 -4.92 20.64 -35.94
#